data_AF-A0AAD1DIN3-F1
#
_entry.id   AF-A0AAD1DIN3-F1
#
_cell.length_a   1.000
_cell.length_b   1.000
_cell.length_c   1.000
_cell.angle_alpha   90.00
_cell.angle_beta   90.00
_cell.angle_gamma   90.00
#
_symmetry.space_group_name_H-M   'P 1'
#
loop_
_entity.id
_entity.type
_entity.pdbx_description
1 polymer ?
#
loop_
_entity_poly.entity_id
_entity_poly.type
_entity_poly.pdbx_seq_one_letter_code
_entity_poly.pdbx_strand_id
1 'polypeptide(L)'
;MNSSTRRVVFFDLDGTLHQQDMFGSFLRFVLRHQPLNALLVLPLLPVIAAGLMLYGRAARWPMSLLLWASTFGRSERHLKRLEASFVRWFRQHVTAFPVVQARLSHYLSSTDADVWLITGSPQSLVEQVYFDTAWLPRVNLIASRMERRCGGWGLTLRCLGNEKVAQLEQKIGAPLRLYSGYSDSEQDNPLLNFCQHRWRVTPQGDLQQLE
;
A
#
# COMPACT_ATOMS: atom_id res chain seq x y z
N MET A 1 -13.08 36.75 2.07
CA MET A 1 -11.96 35.79 1.98
C MET A 1 -12.56 34.38 2.02
N ASN A 2 -12.95 33.82 0.87
CA ASN A 2 -13.46 32.45 0.81
C ASN A 2 -12.26 31.50 0.85
N SER A 3 -11.96 30.97 2.03
CA SER A 3 -11.19 29.73 2.15
C SER A 3 -12.02 28.63 1.48
N SER A 4 -11.86 28.44 0.17
CA SER A 4 -12.42 27.29 -0.53
C SER A 4 -11.80 26.05 0.08
N THR A 5 -12.54 25.35 0.94
CA THR A 5 -12.08 24.11 1.58
C THR A 5 -11.66 23.14 0.47
N ARG A 6 -10.34 22.92 0.32
CA ARG A 6 -9.80 22.04 -0.72
C ARG A 6 -10.37 20.63 -0.54
N ARG A 7 -10.75 19.99 -1.65
CA ARG A 7 -11.33 18.65 -1.67
C ARG A 7 -10.22 17.63 -1.41
N VAL A 8 -10.19 17.05 -0.21
CA VAL A 8 -9.26 15.96 0.09
C VAL A 8 -9.79 14.66 -0.49
N VAL A 9 -9.02 14.02 -1.36
CA VAL A 9 -9.39 12.77 -2.02
C VAL A 9 -8.32 11.73 -1.76
N PHE A 10 -8.70 10.51 -1.42
CA PHE A 10 -7.74 9.42 -1.26
C PHE A 10 -7.97 8.28 -2.26
N PHE A 11 -6.87 7.67 -2.69
CA PHE A 11 -6.84 6.43 -3.47
C PHE A 11 -6.01 5.39 -2.73
N ASP A 12 -6.50 4.15 -2.65
CA ASP A 12 -5.61 3.00 -2.42
C ASP A 12 -4.85 2.66 -3.72
N LEU A 13 -3.85 1.79 -3.61
CA LEU A 13 -2.96 1.43 -4.71
C LEU A 13 -3.25 0.02 -5.24
N ASP A 14 -3.04 -0.98 -4.38
CA ASP A 14 -3.24 -2.40 -4.69
C ASP A 14 -4.74 -2.67 -4.83
N GLY A 15 -5.14 -3.43 -5.84
CA GLY A 15 -6.56 -3.67 -6.17
C GLY A 15 -7.36 -2.42 -6.60
N THR A 16 -6.76 -1.23 -6.61
CA THR A 16 -7.47 0.05 -6.82
C THR A 16 -6.93 0.85 -8.01
N LEU A 17 -5.65 1.23 -8.01
CA LEU A 17 -5.03 1.85 -9.19
C LEU A 17 -4.48 0.80 -10.17
N HIS A 18 -4.19 -0.38 -9.65
CA HIS A 18 -3.80 -1.55 -10.41
C HIS A 18 -4.35 -2.82 -9.76
N GLN A 19 -4.40 -3.90 -10.50
CA GLN A 19 -5.07 -5.13 -10.08
C GLN A 19 -4.31 -5.94 -9.02
N GLN A 20 -2.98 -5.92 -9.06
CA GLN A 20 -2.15 -6.82 -8.25
C GLN A 20 -1.98 -6.35 -6.80
N ASP A 21 -1.61 -7.28 -5.92
CA ASP A 21 -1.07 -7.00 -4.59
C ASP A 21 0.45 -6.91 -4.69
N MET A 22 1.00 -5.70 -4.61
CA MET A 22 2.43 -5.45 -4.73
C MET A 22 3.22 -6.08 -3.58
N PHE A 23 2.84 -5.88 -2.32
CA PHE A 23 3.61 -6.40 -1.18
C PHE A 23 3.57 -7.93 -1.10
N GLY A 24 2.41 -8.56 -1.29
CA GLY A 24 2.31 -10.01 -1.32
C GLY A 24 3.04 -10.61 -2.52
N SER A 25 3.07 -9.93 -3.67
CA SER A 25 3.90 -10.34 -4.82
C SER A 25 5.39 -10.21 -4.52
N PHE A 26 5.81 -9.15 -3.83
CA PHE A 26 7.19 -8.96 -3.40
C PHE A 26 7.65 -10.09 -2.48
N LEU A 27 6.88 -10.44 -1.44
CA LEU A 27 7.22 -11.52 -0.53
C LEU A 27 7.38 -12.86 -1.26
N ARG A 28 6.44 -13.18 -2.16
CA ARG A 28 6.51 -14.38 -3.01
C ARG A 28 7.74 -14.35 -3.93
N PHE A 29 8.06 -13.20 -4.50
CA PHE A 29 9.24 -13.02 -5.34
C PHE A 29 10.53 -13.24 -4.55
N VAL A 30 10.65 -12.66 -3.36
CA VAL A 30 11.83 -12.80 -2.49
C VAL A 30 12.05 -14.26 -2.12
N LEU A 31 11.00 -14.98 -1.69
CA LEU A 31 11.11 -16.39 -1.31
C LEU A 31 11.53 -17.28 -2.49
N ARG A 32 11.03 -17.03 -3.69
CA ARG A 32 11.43 -17.78 -4.89
C ARG A 32 12.90 -17.59 -5.26
N HIS A 33 13.44 -16.39 -5.05
CA HIS A 33 14.83 -16.08 -5.35
C HIS A 33 15.78 -16.36 -4.18
N GLN A 34 15.25 -16.76 -3.03
CA GLN A 34 16.00 -17.12 -1.83
C GLN A 34 15.41 -18.37 -1.15
N PRO A 35 15.43 -19.53 -1.81
CA PRO A 35 14.72 -20.72 -1.33
C PRO A 35 15.25 -21.22 0.02
N LEU A 36 16.52 -20.94 0.37
CA LEU A 36 17.07 -21.28 1.69
C LEU A 36 16.32 -20.59 2.84
N ASN A 37 15.75 -19.40 2.61
CA ASN A 37 14.99 -18.69 3.63
C ASN A 37 13.63 -19.36 3.88
N ALA A 38 13.17 -20.27 3.00
CA ALA A 38 12.02 -21.11 3.27
C ALA A 38 12.24 -22.03 4.49
N LEU A 39 13.48 -22.45 4.77
CA LEU A 39 13.81 -23.23 5.97
C LEU A 39 13.54 -22.46 7.27
N LEU A 40 13.58 -21.12 7.22
CA LEU A 40 13.23 -20.24 8.33
C LEU A 40 11.74 -19.88 8.31
N VAL A 41 11.17 -19.64 7.13
CA VAL A 41 9.76 -19.23 6.99
C VAL A 41 8.81 -20.35 7.37
N LEU A 42 9.02 -21.57 6.85
CA LEU A 42 8.14 -22.72 7.08
C LEU A 42 7.87 -23.00 8.58
N PRO A 43 8.88 -23.11 9.46
CA PRO A 43 8.63 -23.31 10.90
C PRO A 43 7.99 -22.09 11.58
N LEU A 44 8.14 -20.88 11.03
CA LEU A 44 7.50 -19.67 11.57
C LEU A 44 6.06 -19.47 11.06
N LEU A 45 5.64 -20.15 9.99
CA LEU A 45 4.30 -20.00 9.42
C LEU A 45 3.17 -20.23 10.44
N PRO A 46 3.21 -21.25 11.33
CA PRO A 46 2.18 -21.42 12.35
C PRO A 46 2.06 -20.22 13.29
N VAL A 47 3.19 -19.62 13.68
CA VAL A 47 3.22 -18.42 14.54
C VAL A 47 2.67 -17.20 13.79
N ILE A 48 3.05 -17.03 12.53
CA ILE A 48 2.55 -15.94 11.67
C ILE A 48 1.03 -16.10 11.46
N ALA A 49 0.56 -17.31 11.15
CA ALA A 49 -0.85 -17.61 10.94
C ALA A 49 -1.66 -17.37 12.22
N ALA A 50 -1.22 -17.89 13.37
CA ALA A 50 -1.84 -17.63 14.66
C ALA A 50 -1.89 -16.13 14.96
N GLY A 51 -0.81 -15.41 14.67
CA GLY A 51 -0.77 -13.96 14.83
C GLY A 51 -1.80 -13.22 13.98
N LEU A 52 -1.95 -13.59 12.72
CA LEU A 52 -2.96 -13.00 11.83
C LEU A 52 -4.39 -13.37 12.25
N MET A 53 -4.61 -14.56 12.80
CA MET A 53 -5.93 -14.99 13.30
C MET A 53 -6.31 -14.24 14.59
N LEU A 54 -5.37 -14.05 15.51
CA LEU A 54 -5.64 -13.42 16.81
C LEU A 54 -5.67 -11.89 16.75
N TYR A 55 -4.80 -11.28 15.92
CA TYR A 55 -4.64 -9.82 15.85
C TYR A 55 -5.17 -9.20 14.55
N GLY A 56 -5.70 -10.02 13.64
CA GLY A 56 -6.26 -9.59 12.36
C GLY A 56 -5.24 -9.37 11.25
N ARG A 57 -5.75 -9.23 10.01
CA ARG A 57 -4.94 -9.08 8.78
C ARG A 57 -4.13 -7.76 8.73
N ALA A 58 -4.54 -6.76 9.50
CA ALA A 58 -3.84 -5.49 9.62
C ALA A 58 -2.64 -5.54 10.59
N ALA A 59 -2.47 -6.63 11.35
CA ALA A 59 -1.39 -6.75 12.31
C ALA A 59 0.00 -6.59 11.65
N ARG A 60 0.81 -5.69 12.21
CA ARG A 60 2.17 -5.40 11.72
C ARG A 60 3.15 -6.53 12.00
N TRP A 61 3.13 -7.06 13.23
CA TRP A 61 4.18 -7.98 13.69
C TRP A 61 4.23 -9.30 12.91
N PRO A 62 3.12 -9.97 12.52
CA PRO A 62 3.20 -11.24 11.78
C PRO A 62 3.78 -11.00 10.38
N MET A 63 3.38 -9.91 9.75
CA MET A 63 3.86 -9.53 8.42
C MET A 63 5.32 -9.03 8.46
N SER A 64 5.71 -8.35 9.53
CA SER A 64 7.11 -7.99 9.78
C SER A 64 7.97 -9.23 9.99
N LEU A 65 7.47 -10.23 10.72
CA LEU A 65 8.18 -11.50 10.93
C LEU A 65 8.33 -12.28 9.63
N LEU A 66 7.28 -12.33 8.81
CA LEU A 66 7.33 -12.96 7.48
C LEU A 66 8.34 -12.27 6.56
N LEU A 67 8.33 -10.93 6.49
CA LEU A 67 9.30 -10.16 5.72
C LEU A 67 10.73 -10.42 6.22
N TRP A 68 10.93 -10.39 7.53
CA TRP A 68 12.23 -10.62 8.16
C TRP A 68 12.75 -12.01 7.84
N ALA A 69 11.94 -13.05 8.06
CA ALA A 69 12.31 -14.42 7.77
C ALA A 69 12.64 -14.62 6.28
N SER A 70 11.87 -13.99 5.38
CA SER A 70 12.09 -14.04 3.94
C SER A 70 13.39 -13.36 3.50
N THR A 71 13.93 -12.43 4.28
CA THR A 71 15.11 -11.60 3.91
C THR A 71 16.32 -11.81 4.84
N PHE A 72 16.18 -12.63 5.87
CA PHE A 72 17.21 -12.87 6.88
C PHE A 72 18.50 -13.42 6.27
N GLY A 73 19.63 -13.07 6.88
CA GLY A 73 20.94 -13.60 6.51
C GLY A 73 21.53 -13.01 5.22
N ARG A 74 20.93 -11.95 4.65
CA ARG A 74 21.44 -11.28 3.44
C ARG A 74 21.98 -9.89 3.71
N SER A 75 22.95 -9.48 2.91
CA SER A 75 23.48 -8.11 2.95
C SER A 75 22.45 -7.10 2.40
N GLU A 76 22.54 -5.85 2.83
CA GLU A 76 21.63 -4.79 2.38
C GLU A 76 21.69 -4.64 0.86
N ARG A 77 22.92 -4.67 0.33
CA ARG A 77 23.19 -4.59 -1.11
C ARG A 77 22.57 -5.75 -1.89
N HIS A 78 22.47 -6.93 -1.31
CA HIS A 78 21.78 -8.05 -1.95
C HIS A 78 20.27 -7.81 -1.96
N LEU A 79 19.69 -7.44 -0.82
CA LEU A 79 18.25 -7.19 -0.70
C LEU A 79 17.81 -6.04 -1.61
N LYS A 80 18.56 -4.94 -1.68
CA LYS A 80 18.28 -3.82 -2.61
C LYS A 80 18.37 -4.20 -4.09
N ARG A 81 19.29 -5.10 -4.46
CA ARG A 81 19.34 -5.65 -5.84
C ARG A 81 18.14 -6.53 -6.15
N LEU A 82 17.67 -7.30 -5.16
CA LEU A 82 16.49 -8.14 -5.29
C LEU A 82 15.22 -7.28 -5.39
N GLU A 83 15.12 -6.22 -4.59
CA GLU A 83 14.07 -5.19 -4.66
C GLU A 83 14.01 -4.57 -6.06
N ALA A 84 15.14 -4.09 -6.60
CA ALA A 84 15.19 -3.54 -7.96
C ALA A 84 14.82 -4.58 -9.04
N SER A 85 15.17 -5.85 -8.83
CA SER A 85 14.80 -6.94 -9.75
C SER A 85 13.30 -7.23 -9.70
N PHE A 86 12.72 -7.21 -8.50
CA PHE A 86 11.27 -7.30 -8.32
C PHE A 86 10.57 -6.12 -9.00
N VAL A 87 11.05 -4.88 -8.83
CA VAL A 87 10.45 -3.70 -9.46
C VAL A 87 10.38 -3.86 -10.97
N ARG A 88 11.49 -4.27 -11.62
CA ARG A 88 11.50 -4.53 -13.07
C ARG A 88 10.50 -5.60 -13.48
N TRP A 89 10.46 -6.71 -12.73
CA TRP A 89 9.52 -7.79 -12.99
C TRP A 89 8.07 -7.33 -12.81
N PHE A 90 7.76 -6.65 -11.70
CA PHE A 90 6.42 -6.19 -11.35
C PHE A 90 5.88 -5.19 -12.38
N ARG A 91 6.71 -4.26 -12.86
CA ARG A 91 6.33 -3.31 -13.91
C ARG A 91 5.93 -3.96 -15.23
N GLN A 92 6.38 -5.18 -15.51
CA GLN A 92 5.97 -5.94 -16.71
C GLN A 92 4.66 -6.71 -16.50
N HIS A 93 4.24 -6.90 -15.24
CA HIS A 93 3.07 -7.72 -14.87
C HIS A 93 1.94 -6.88 -14.26
N VAL A 94 2.18 -5.58 -14.01
CA VAL A 94 1.18 -4.68 -13.44
C VAL A 94 0.12 -4.34 -14.47
N THR A 95 -1.15 -4.57 -14.10
CA THR A 95 -2.30 -4.19 -14.91
C THR A 95 -3.00 -3.03 -14.25
N ALA A 96 -2.88 -1.85 -14.85
CA ALA A 96 -3.56 -0.64 -14.42
C ALA A 96 -5.08 -0.72 -14.62
N PHE A 97 -5.85 -0.07 -13.75
CA PHE A 97 -7.29 0.12 -13.98
C PHE A 97 -7.56 1.48 -14.64
N PRO A 98 -7.90 1.53 -15.95
CA PRO A 98 -7.98 2.78 -16.69
C PRO A 98 -9.03 3.74 -16.14
N VAL A 99 -10.18 3.22 -15.68
CA VAL A 99 -11.27 4.02 -15.11
C VAL A 99 -10.80 4.76 -13.86
N VAL A 100 -10.10 4.07 -12.96
CA VAL A 100 -9.59 4.66 -11.72
C VAL A 100 -8.43 5.63 -12.01
N GLN A 101 -7.54 5.30 -12.97
CA GLN A 101 -6.48 6.22 -13.38
C GLN A 101 -7.00 7.49 -14.07
N ALA A 102 -8.08 7.39 -14.85
CA ALA A 102 -8.74 8.56 -15.41
C ALA A 102 -9.34 9.44 -14.31
N ARG A 103 -9.95 8.83 -13.29
CA ARG A 103 -10.47 9.53 -12.11
C ARG A 103 -9.36 10.23 -11.31
N LEU A 104 -8.24 9.55 -11.08
CA LEU A 104 -7.04 10.13 -10.47
C LEU A 104 -6.55 11.35 -11.27
N SER A 105 -6.40 11.19 -12.58
CA SER A 105 -5.94 12.25 -13.49
C SER A 105 -6.87 13.47 -13.47
N HIS A 106 -8.19 13.24 -13.40
CA HIS A 106 -9.18 14.30 -13.27
C HIS A 106 -8.99 15.13 -12.00
N TYR A 107 -8.84 14.51 -10.84
CA TYR A 107 -8.55 15.26 -9.60
C TYR A 107 -7.20 15.97 -9.64
N LEU A 108 -6.17 15.34 -10.19
CA LEU A 108 -4.86 15.97 -10.33
C LEU A 108 -4.91 17.21 -11.24
N SER A 109 -5.77 17.22 -12.25
CA SER A 109 -5.99 18.38 -13.13
C SER A 109 -6.83 19.50 -12.49
N SER A 110 -7.51 19.21 -11.37
CA SER A 110 -8.32 20.19 -10.65
C SER A 110 -7.46 21.03 -9.71
N THR A 111 -7.71 22.34 -9.64
CA THR A 111 -6.93 23.26 -8.79
C THR A 111 -7.35 23.25 -7.32
N ASP A 112 -8.49 22.63 -7.01
CA ASP A 112 -9.17 22.64 -5.72
C ASP A 112 -9.15 21.28 -5.01
N ALA A 113 -8.36 20.31 -5.49
CA ALA A 113 -8.26 18.97 -4.90
C ALA A 113 -6.86 18.67 -4.36
N ASP A 114 -6.80 18.04 -3.19
CA ASP A 114 -5.60 17.47 -2.60
C ASP A 114 -5.69 15.95 -2.66
N VAL A 115 -4.85 15.35 -3.49
CA VAL A 115 -4.88 13.91 -3.76
C VAL A 115 -3.88 13.20 -2.86
N TRP A 116 -4.36 12.19 -2.15
CA TRP A 116 -3.60 11.32 -1.27
C TRP A 116 -3.58 9.90 -1.83
N LEU A 117 -2.39 9.30 -1.93
CA LEU A 117 -2.23 7.88 -2.20
C LEU A 117 -1.90 7.18 -0.88
N ILE A 118 -2.79 6.30 -0.41
CA ILE A 118 -2.67 5.68 0.92
C ILE A 118 -2.70 4.16 0.78
N THR A 119 -1.55 3.50 0.95
CA THR A 119 -1.38 2.09 0.61
C THR A 119 -0.70 1.26 1.71
N GLY A 120 -1.11 0.00 1.81
CA GLY A 120 -0.44 -1.01 2.63
C GLY A 120 0.90 -1.47 2.07
N SER A 121 1.21 -1.16 0.81
CA SER A 121 2.48 -1.54 0.19
C SER A 121 3.66 -0.66 0.65
N PRO A 122 4.88 -1.22 0.71
CA PRO A 122 6.06 -0.46 1.12
C PRO A 122 6.38 0.73 0.21
N GLN A 123 6.63 1.89 0.82
CA GLN A 123 6.95 3.15 0.13
C GLN A 123 8.07 2.98 -0.90
N SER A 124 9.15 2.28 -0.55
CA SER A 124 10.29 2.09 -1.45
C SER A 124 9.92 1.32 -2.72
N LEU A 125 8.97 0.38 -2.64
CA LEU A 125 8.47 -0.35 -3.81
C LEU A 125 7.57 0.54 -4.66
N VAL A 126 6.65 1.29 -4.04
CA VAL A 126 5.74 2.20 -4.74
C VAL A 126 6.52 3.24 -5.54
N GLU A 127 7.49 3.90 -4.89
CA GLU A 127 8.32 4.92 -5.52
C GLU A 127 9.13 4.38 -6.69
N GLN A 128 9.71 3.17 -6.57
CA GLN A 128 10.49 2.55 -7.64
C GLN A 128 9.62 1.96 -8.75
N VAL A 129 8.42 1.45 -8.46
CA VAL A 129 7.51 0.93 -9.48
C VAL A 129 6.94 2.06 -10.32
N TYR A 130 6.60 3.20 -9.71
CA TYR A 130 5.90 4.31 -10.37
C TYR A 130 6.76 5.57 -10.60
N PHE A 131 8.08 5.44 -10.54
CA PHE A 131 9.02 6.58 -10.61
C PHE A 131 8.87 7.46 -11.87
N ASP A 132 8.43 6.87 -12.99
CA ASP A 132 8.26 7.53 -14.28
C ASP A 132 6.82 7.95 -14.58
N THR A 133 5.91 7.76 -13.61
CA THR A 133 4.54 8.22 -13.77
C THR A 133 4.41 9.71 -13.49
N ALA A 134 3.63 10.41 -14.33
CA ALA A 134 3.37 11.83 -14.15
C ALA A 134 2.54 12.14 -12.89
N TRP A 135 1.86 11.15 -12.32
CA TRP A 135 0.96 11.35 -11.17
C TRP A 135 1.66 11.19 -9.82
N LEU A 136 2.68 10.35 -9.69
CA LEU A 136 3.32 10.07 -8.39
C LEU A 136 3.89 11.33 -7.70
N PRO A 137 4.61 12.23 -8.40
CA PRO A 137 5.11 13.46 -7.77
C PRO A 137 4.02 14.46 -7.38
N ARG A 138 2.77 14.26 -7.84
CA ARG A 138 1.64 15.18 -7.65
C ARG A 138 0.66 14.69 -6.60
N VAL A 139 0.88 13.51 -6.02
CA VAL A 139 0.08 12.96 -4.93
C VAL A 139 0.86 13.02 -3.63
N ASN A 140 0.14 13.13 -2.51
CA ASN A 140 0.72 12.96 -1.19
C ASN A 140 0.71 11.47 -0.83
N LEU A 141 1.88 10.86 -0.66
CA LEU A 141 2.03 9.43 -0.41
C LEU A 141 2.06 9.11 1.09
N ILE A 142 1.20 8.21 1.52
CA ILE A 142 1.27 7.50 2.80
C ILE A 142 1.37 6.00 2.50
N ALA A 143 2.45 5.37 2.94
CA ALA A 143 2.74 3.98 2.63
C ALA A 143 3.38 3.25 3.82
N SER A 144 3.36 1.92 3.78
CA SER A 144 4.11 1.11 4.74
C SER A 144 5.62 1.38 4.64
N ARG A 145 6.37 1.14 5.71
CA ARG A 145 7.82 1.37 5.75
C ARG A 145 8.57 0.08 6.08
N MET A 146 9.61 -0.20 5.30
CA MET A 146 10.52 -1.32 5.49
C MET A 146 11.91 -0.79 5.86
N GLU A 147 12.51 -1.39 6.88
CA GLU A 147 13.87 -1.03 7.31
C GLU A 147 14.67 -2.26 7.68
N ARG A 148 16.00 -2.11 7.69
CA ARG A 148 16.91 -3.15 8.14
C ARG A 148 16.84 -3.36 9.65
N ARG A 149 16.57 -4.60 10.07
CA ARG A 149 16.44 -5.03 11.47
C ARG A 149 17.02 -6.44 11.66
N CYS A 150 17.96 -6.59 12.59
CA CYS A 150 18.49 -7.89 13.04
C CYS A 150 18.78 -8.87 11.88
N GLY A 151 19.56 -8.46 10.87
CA GLY A 151 19.95 -9.35 9.78
C GLY A 151 18.98 -9.51 8.60
N GLY A 152 17.76 -8.95 8.67
CA GLY A 152 16.76 -8.94 7.58
C GLY A 152 15.96 -7.63 7.55
N TRP A 153 14.95 -7.51 6.69
CA TRP A 153 14.04 -6.36 6.68
C TRP A 153 12.83 -6.59 7.57
N GLY A 154 12.37 -5.55 8.27
CA GLY A 154 11.15 -5.56 9.06
C GLY A 154 10.26 -4.37 8.70
N LEU A 155 8.98 -4.47 9.02
CA LEU A 155 8.04 -3.37 8.86
C LEU A 155 8.11 -2.45 10.08
N THR A 156 8.58 -1.21 9.90
CA THR A 156 8.50 -0.19 10.95
C THR A 156 7.13 0.46 10.99
N LEU A 157 6.45 0.55 9.85
CA LEU A 157 5.06 0.99 9.74
C LEU A 157 4.30 0.05 8.79
N ARG A 158 3.08 -0.34 9.15
CA ARG A 158 2.14 -1.05 8.27
C ARG A 158 0.89 -0.20 8.10
N CYS A 159 0.81 0.53 6.99
CA CYS A 159 -0.29 1.45 6.72
C CYS A 159 -1.53 0.69 6.20
N LEU A 160 -2.25 0.03 7.10
CA LEU A 160 -3.42 -0.77 6.76
C LEU A 160 -4.49 -0.61 7.85
N GLY A 161 -5.77 -0.62 7.46
CA GLY A 161 -6.84 -0.47 8.43
C GLY A 161 -6.85 0.91 9.11
N ASN A 162 -7.08 0.92 10.43
CA ASN A 162 -7.09 2.13 11.24
C ASN A 162 -5.77 2.91 11.20
N GLU A 163 -4.64 2.26 10.86
CA GLU A 163 -3.38 2.97 10.69
C GLU A 163 -3.44 3.95 9.49
N LYS A 164 -4.21 3.65 8.43
CA LYS A 164 -4.43 4.60 7.34
C LYS A 164 -5.10 5.89 7.84
N VAL A 165 -6.08 5.76 8.73
CA VAL A 165 -6.77 6.88 9.38
C VAL A 165 -5.80 7.69 10.23
N ALA A 166 -5.09 7.04 11.15
CA ALA A 166 -4.15 7.71 12.06
C ALA A 166 -3.02 8.45 11.31
N GLN A 167 -2.47 7.84 10.26
CA GLN A 167 -1.43 8.48 9.43
C GLN A 167 -1.98 9.68 8.67
N LEU A 168 -3.22 9.61 8.17
CA LEU A 168 -3.83 10.75 7.49
C LEU A 168 -4.17 11.88 8.46
N GLU A 169 -4.71 11.58 9.64
CA GLU A 169 -4.96 12.56 10.70
C GLU A 169 -3.70 13.30 11.13
N GLN A 170 -2.57 12.59 11.23
CA GLN A 170 -1.27 13.22 11.51
C GLN A 170 -0.82 14.21 10.41
N LYS A 171 -1.32 14.07 9.19
CA LYS A 171 -0.94 14.89 8.04
C LYS A 171 -1.85 16.09 7.81
N ILE A 172 -3.17 15.90 7.96
CA ILE A 172 -4.16 16.93 7.62
C ILE A 172 -5.01 17.39 8.82
N GLY A 173 -4.76 16.82 10.01
CA GLY A 173 -5.50 17.12 11.23
C GLY A 173 -6.74 16.25 11.42
N ALA A 174 -7.31 16.34 12.63
CA ALA A 174 -8.55 15.67 13.01
C ALA A 174 -9.64 16.72 13.36
N PRO A 175 -10.94 16.41 13.15
CA PRO A 175 -11.47 15.19 12.54
C PRO A 175 -11.28 15.17 11.01
N LEU A 176 -11.10 13.97 10.43
CA LEU A 176 -11.02 13.84 8.97
C LEU A 176 -12.33 14.24 8.30
N ARG A 177 -12.22 15.02 7.22
CA ARG A 177 -13.33 15.36 6.32
C ARG A 177 -12.85 15.19 4.89
N LEU A 178 -13.13 14.03 4.32
CA LEU A 178 -12.68 13.66 2.98
C LEU A 178 -13.82 13.82 1.99
N TYR A 179 -13.50 14.35 0.81
CA TYR A 179 -14.48 14.51 -0.26
C TYR A 179 -14.79 13.15 -0.90
N SER A 180 -13.77 12.39 -1.27
CA SER A 180 -13.97 11.08 -1.91
C SER A 180 -12.86 10.08 -1.60
N GLY A 181 -13.22 8.80 -1.56
CA GLY A 181 -12.29 7.70 -1.29
C GLY A 181 -12.52 6.52 -2.21
N TYR A 182 -11.42 5.90 -2.66
CA TYR A 182 -11.41 4.79 -3.61
C TYR A 182 -10.57 3.64 -3.03
N SER A 183 -11.17 2.47 -2.84
CA SER A 183 -10.49 1.26 -2.36
C SER A 183 -11.25 -0.01 -2.80
N ASP A 184 -10.56 -1.14 -2.95
CA ASP A 184 -11.15 -2.46 -3.19
C ASP A 184 -11.48 -3.22 -1.88
N SER A 185 -10.86 -2.82 -0.77
CA SER A 185 -10.78 -3.63 0.45
C SER A 185 -11.70 -3.15 1.56
N GLU A 186 -12.30 -4.10 2.29
CA GLU A 186 -13.05 -3.81 3.52
C GLU A 186 -12.16 -3.27 4.65
N GLN A 187 -10.85 -3.54 4.58
CA GLN A 187 -9.91 -3.03 5.56
C GLN A 187 -9.83 -1.50 5.53
N ASP A 188 -10.23 -0.87 4.42
CA ASP A 188 -10.26 0.59 4.29
C ASP A 188 -11.61 1.20 4.68
N ASN A 189 -12.60 0.40 5.09
CA ASN A 189 -13.90 0.90 5.57
C ASN A 189 -13.76 1.96 6.67
N PRO A 190 -12.86 1.84 7.67
CA PRO A 190 -12.65 2.88 8.67
C PRO A 190 -12.27 4.24 8.05
N LEU A 191 -11.48 4.25 6.98
CA LEU A 191 -11.10 5.47 6.28
C LEU A 191 -12.20 5.97 5.35
N LEU A 192 -12.87 5.05 4.64
CA LEU A 192 -14.01 5.38 3.78
C LEU A 192 -15.14 6.05 4.55
N ASN A 193 -15.37 5.70 5.82
CA ASN A 193 -16.40 6.31 6.65
C ASN A 193 -16.22 7.83 6.87
N PHE A 194 -15.02 8.38 6.65
CA PHE A 194 -14.76 9.81 6.68
C PHE A 194 -14.97 10.51 5.34
N CYS A 195 -15.37 9.77 4.29
CA CYS A 195 -15.61 10.29 2.95
C CYS A 195 -17.08 10.61 2.70
N GLN A 196 -17.34 11.74 2.05
CA GLN A 196 -18.66 12.08 1.52
C GLN A 196 -19.05 11.15 0.36
N HIS A 197 -18.11 10.85 -0.54
CA HIS A 197 -18.31 9.95 -1.68
C HIS A 197 -17.40 8.72 -1.58
N ARG A 198 -18.00 7.57 -1.30
CA ARG A 198 -17.30 6.31 -1.05
C ARG A 198 -17.40 5.41 -2.29
N TRP A 199 -16.26 4.93 -2.78
CA TRP A 199 -16.20 4.08 -3.96
C TRP A 199 -15.47 2.78 -3.66
N ARG A 200 -16.11 1.66 -3.99
CA ARG A 200 -15.52 0.34 -4.04
C ARG A 200 -15.01 0.08 -5.46
N VAL A 201 -13.74 -0.29 -5.59
CA VAL A 201 -13.18 -0.74 -6.87
C VAL A 201 -13.43 -2.24 -7.01
N THR A 202 -14.00 -2.66 -8.15
CA THR A 202 -14.24 -4.08 -8.43
C THR A 202 -12.95 -4.76 -8.92
N PRO A 203 -12.85 -6.10 -8.90
CA PRO A 203 -11.71 -6.81 -9.46
C PRO A 203 -11.45 -6.53 -10.96
N GLN A 204 -12.46 -6.01 -11.68
CA GLN A 204 -12.40 -5.61 -13.08
C GLN A 204 -11.95 -4.14 -13.25
N GLY A 205 -11.86 -3.37 -12.17
CA GLY A 205 -11.48 -1.96 -12.19
C GLY A 205 -12.65 -0.98 -12.34
N ASP A 206 -13.89 -1.45 -12.16
CA ASP A 206 -15.08 -0.59 -12.19
C ASP A 206 -15.31 0.08 -10.84
N LEU A 207 -15.99 1.23 -10.87
CA LEU A 207 -16.30 2.02 -9.67
C LEU A 207 -17.75 1.76 -9.24
N GLN A 208 -17.92 1.13 -8.07
CA GLN A 208 -19.22 0.97 -7.43
C GLN A 208 -19.34 1.97 -6.28
N GLN A 209 -20.38 2.81 -6.30
CA GLN A 209 -20.63 3.72 -5.20
C GLN A 209 -21.19 2.96 -3.99
N LEU A 210 -20.65 3.25 -2.81
CA LEU A 210 -21.17 2.75 -1.54
C LEU A 210 -22.15 3.76 -0.96
N GLU A 211 -23.29 3.27 -0.46
CA GLU A 211 -24.32 4.07 0.21
C GLU A 211 -23.82 4.69 1.51
#